data_AF-A0A2V6ZF23-F1
#
_entry.id   AF-A0A2V6ZF23-F1
#
_cell.length_a   1.000
_cell.length_b   1.000
_cell.length_c   1.000
_cell.angle_alpha   90.00
_cell.angle_beta   90.00
_cell.angle_gamma   90.00
#
_symmetry.space_group_name_H-M   'P 1'
#
loop_
_entity.id
_entity.type
_entity.pdbx_description
1 polymer ?
#
loop_
_entity_poly.entity_id
_entity_poly.type
_entity_poly.pdbx_seq_one_letter_code
_entity_poly.pdbx_strand_id
1 'polypeptide(L)'
;MSLRERAASLTNLQPRQWCSALKTMESVMRHVFLPTPKIVWPSRPARGRGRRKRERYRAIRREKMSQALDGIRVIDFTHDQAGPSCTQMLAWLGADVIKIERPPHGDRARRLWATPDDPADSYFFLLLNSNKRSIVVDLKTVEGKDIARRLVREADVIAENLGPGVMERLGLGYERSRC
;
A
#
# COMPACT_ATOMS: atom_id res chain seq x y z
N MET A 1 -16.27 5.56 40.60
CA MET A 1 -14.92 4.96 40.75
C MET A 1 -14.19 5.13 39.43
N SER A 2 -13.16 5.98 39.41
CA SER A 2 -12.50 6.43 38.17
C SER A 2 -11.41 5.46 37.73
N LEU A 3 -11.04 5.48 36.44
CA LEU A 3 -9.95 4.68 35.87
C LEU A 3 -8.58 4.90 36.56
N ARG A 4 -8.43 5.96 37.37
CA ARG A 4 -7.23 6.17 38.20
C ARG A 4 -7.15 5.22 39.41
N GLU A 5 -8.26 4.68 39.89
CA GLU A 5 -8.27 3.79 41.07
C GLU A 5 -7.94 2.33 40.73
N ARG A 6 -8.11 1.91 39.47
CA ARG A 6 -7.73 0.56 39.01
C ARG A 6 -6.25 0.41 38.67
N ALA A 7 -5.52 1.50 38.44
CA ALA A 7 -4.07 1.47 38.20
C ALA A 7 -3.26 1.32 39.51
N ALA A 8 -3.85 1.65 40.66
CA ALA A 8 -3.16 1.65 41.95
C ALA A 8 -3.06 0.26 42.60
N SER A 9 -3.72 -0.78 42.07
CA SER A 9 -3.68 -2.14 42.65
C SER A 9 -2.60 -3.05 42.05
N LEU A 10 -1.81 -2.58 41.09
CA LEU A 10 -0.73 -3.38 40.47
C LEU A 10 0.68 -3.01 40.95
N THR A 11 0.83 -2.04 41.84
CA THR A 11 2.14 -1.58 42.34
C THR A 11 2.49 -2.06 43.75
N ASN A 12 1.87 -3.14 44.24
CA ASN A 12 2.08 -3.61 45.62
C ASN A 12 2.45 -5.10 45.76
N LEU A 13 3.36 -5.59 44.90
CA LEU A 13 4.02 -6.88 45.11
C LEU A 13 5.47 -6.67 45.59
N GLN A 14 5.82 -7.31 46.70
CA GLN A 14 7.05 -7.09 47.46
C GLN A 14 8.35 -7.47 46.69
N PRO A 15 9.48 -6.78 46.97
CA PRO A 15 10.77 -6.98 46.27
C PRO A 15 11.40 -8.38 46.35
N ARG A 16 10.90 -9.28 47.21
CA ARG A 16 11.55 -10.58 47.46
C ARG A 16 11.15 -11.70 46.48
N GLN A 17 10.12 -11.51 45.66
CA GLN A 17 9.73 -12.53 44.66
C GLN A 17 10.44 -12.40 43.30
N TRP A 18 11.12 -11.29 43.02
CA TRP A 18 11.88 -11.10 41.77
C TRP A 18 13.22 -11.84 41.75
N CYS A 19 13.85 -12.08 42.91
CA CYS A 19 15.15 -12.76 42.97
C CYS A 19 15.09 -14.26 42.64
N SER A 20 13.92 -14.91 42.79
CA SER A 20 13.76 -16.33 42.45
C SER A 20 13.54 -16.52 40.95
N ALA A 21 12.75 -15.66 40.30
CA ALA A 21 12.48 -15.73 38.86
C ALA A 21 13.72 -15.40 38.01
N LEU A 22 14.54 -14.43 38.44
CA LEU A 22 15.78 -14.06 37.73
C LEU A 22 16.86 -15.15 37.80
N LYS A 23 16.95 -15.92 38.90
CA LYS A 23 17.90 -17.03 39.03
C LYS A 23 17.55 -18.21 38.12
N THR A 24 16.26 -18.47 37.88
CA THR A 24 15.83 -19.52 36.95
C THR A 24 16.07 -19.12 35.48
N MET A 25 15.92 -17.84 35.14
CA MET A 25 16.24 -17.32 33.79
C MET A 25 17.75 -17.34 33.47
N GLU A 26 18.62 -17.05 34.43
CA GLU A 26 20.08 -17.13 34.22
C GLU A 26 20.57 -18.58 33.99
N SER A 27 19.96 -19.58 34.63
CA SER A 27 20.33 -20.98 34.48
C SER A 27 19.99 -21.54 33.08
N VAL A 28 18.88 -21.08 32.50
CA VAL A 28 18.45 -21.46 31.14
C VAL A 28 19.29 -20.73 30.07
N MET A 29 19.70 -19.48 30.30
CA MET A 29 20.53 -18.73 29.33
C MET A 29 21.98 -19.20 29.25
N ARG A 30 22.52 -19.89 30.27
CA ARG A 30 23.91 -20.42 30.22
C ARG A 30 24.07 -21.68 29.35
N HIS A 31 22.99 -22.35 28.98
CA HIS A 31 23.04 -23.59 28.19
C HIS A 31 22.60 -23.44 26.73
N VAL A 32 22.26 -22.22 26.29
CA VAL A 32 21.84 -21.93 24.89
C VAL A 32 22.71 -20.82 24.28
N PHE A 33 24.00 -20.82 24.61
CA PHE A 33 24.98 -20.01 23.90
C PHE A 33 26.15 -20.92 23.51
N LEU A 34 25.95 -21.67 22.42
CA LEU A 34 27.09 -22.25 21.73
C LEU A 34 27.98 -21.08 21.28
N PRO A 35 29.32 -21.16 21.46
CA PRO A 35 30.21 -20.15 20.95
C PRO A 35 29.96 -20.03 19.44
N THR A 36 29.48 -18.87 19.01
CA THR A 36 29.36 -18.57 17.58
C THR A 36 30.73 -18.82 16.95
N PRO A 37 30.85 -19.65 15.91
CA PRO A 37 32.14 -19.80 15.23
C PRO A 37 32.57 -18.40 14.83
N LYS A 38 33.83 -18.04 15.12
CA LYS A 38 34.42 -16.81 14.59
C LYS A 38 34.30 -16.90 13.08
N ILE A 39 33.34 -16.19 12.50
CA ILE A 39 33.20 -16.06 11.05
C ILE A 39 34.42 -15.25 10.61
N VAL A 40 35.48 -15.96 10.24
CA VAL A 40 36.61 -15.38 9.53
C VAL A 40 36.09 -15.05 8.15
N TRP A 41 35.71 -13.79 7.95
CA TRP A 41 35.35 -13.31 6.63
C TRP A 41 36.59 -13.45 5.74
N PRO A 42 36.52 -14.14 4.59
CA PRO A 42 37.65 -14.19 3.68
C PRO A 42 38.06 -12.75 3.37
N SER A 43 39.36 -12.47 3.49
CA SER A 43 39.92 -11.18 3.14
C SER A 43 39.38 -10.75 1.78
N ARG A 44 38.88 -9.51 1.71
CA ARG A 44 38.24 -8.95 0.51
C ARG A 44 39.07 -9.35 -0.71
N PRO A 45 38.50 -10.07 -1.70
CA PRO A 45 39.27 -10.41 -2.87
C PRO A 45 39.78 -9.12 -3.51
N ALA A 46 41.05 -9.15 -3.95
CA ALA A 46 41.74 -8.02 -4.52
C ALA A 46 40.83 -7.26 -5.50
N ARG A 47 40.85 -5.92 -5.38
CA ARG A 47 40.12 -4.98 -6.25
C ARG A 47 40.47 -5.26 -7.70
N GLY A 48 39.67 -6.09 -8.38
CA GLY A 48 39.94 -6.42 -9.78
C GLY A 48 38.87 -7.27 -10.46
N ARG A 49 38.24 -8.21 -9.74
CA ARG A 49 37.23 -9.13 -10.33
C ARG A 49 35.76 -8.72 -10.16
N GLY A 50 35.48 -7.62 -9.48
CA GLY A 50 34.10 -7.14 -9.23
C GLY A 50 33.57 -6.13 -10.25
N ARG A 51 34.45 -5.58 -11.10
CA ARG A 51 34.11 -4.45 -12.00
C ARG A 51 33.11 -4.90 -13.08
N ARG A 52 33.40 -6.02 -13.75
CA ARG A 52 32.54 -6.63 -14.78
C ARG A 52 31.17 -7.07 -14.24
N LYS A 53 31.10 -7.61 -13.02
CA LYS A 53 29.84 -8.03 -12.37
C LYS A 53 29.01 -6.80 -11.96
N ARG A 54 29.65 -5.76 -11.39
CA ARG A 54 29.00 -4.47 -11.06
C ARG A 54 28.54 -3.72 -12.29
N GLU A 55 29.30 -3.73 -13.38
CA GLU A 55 28.90 -3.14 -14.66
C GLU A 55 27.73 -3.90 -15.28
N ARG A 56 27.69 -5.23 -15.19
CA ARG A 56 26.54 -6.04 -15.60
C ARG A 56 25.28 -5.75 -14.78
N TYR A 57 25.38 -5.66 -13.44
CA TYR A 57 24.25 -5.25 -12.59
C TYR A 57 23.81 -3.80 -12.83
N ARG A 58 24.76 -2.90 -13.13
CA ARG A 58 24.45 -1.52 -13.52
C ARG A 58 23.80 -1.43 -14.89
N ALA A 59 24.20 -2.27 -15.85
CA ALA A 59 23.61 -2.35 -17.18
C ALA A 59 22.18 -2.92 -17.13
N ILE A 60 21.94 -4.00 -16.35
CA ILE A 60 20.60 -4.53 -16.07
C ILE A 60 19.71 -3.47 -15.39
N ARG A 61 20.30 -2.65 -14.50
CA ARG A 61 19.58 -1.50 -13.89
C ARG A 61 19.36 -0.31 -14.84
N ARG A 62 20.06 -0.25 -15.97
CA ARG A 62 20.03 0.88 -16.92
C ARG A 62 19.14 0.62 -18.12
N GLU A 63 18.95 -0.64 -18.50
CA GLU A 63 17.73 -1.05 -19.18
C GLU A 63 16.59 -0.73 -18.23
N LYS A 64 15.68 0.16 -18.65
CA LYS A 64 14.44 0.42 -17.94
C LYS A 64 13.76 -0.95 -17.83
N MET A 65 13.80 -1.57 -16.65
CA MET A 65 13.15 -2.86 -16.43
C MET A 65 11.66 -2.61 -16.62
N SER A 66 11.18 -2.82 -17.85
CA SER A 66 9.77 -2.68 -18.19
C SER A 66 9.01 -3.61 -17.27
N GLN A 67 8.13 -3.03 -16.47
CA GLN A 67 7.22 -3.81 -15.66
C GLN A 67 6.20 -4.49 -16.57
N ALA A 68 5.47 -5.48 -16.06
CA ALA A 68 4.57 -6.30 -16.88
C ALA A 68 3.49 -5.48 -17.59
N LEU A 69 3.07 -4.36 -17.01
CA LEU A 69 2.04 -3.45 -17.54
C LEU A 69 2.59 -2.05 -17.84
N ASP A 70 3.90 -1.91 -18.10
CA ASP A 70 4.46 -0.61 -18.49
C ASP A 70 3.78 -0.10 -19.78
N GLY A 71 3.34 1.15 -19.76
CA GLY A 71 2.60 1.77 -20.87
C GLY A 71 1.08 1.54 -20.86
N ILE A 72 0.55 0.68 -19.99
CA ILE A 72 -0.91 0.47 -19.84
C ILE A 72 -1.51 1.58 -18.98
N ARG A 73 -2.57 2.22 -19.44
CA ARG A 73 -3.35 3.21 -18.69
C ARG A 73 -4.67 2.64 -18.20
N VAL A 74 -4.93 2.80 -16.91
CA VAL A 74 -6.17 2.35 -16.25
C VAL A 74 -6.92 3.53 -15.68
N ILE A 75 -8.22 3.65 -16.00
CA ILE A 75 -9.13 4.58 -15.34
C ILE A 75 -9.96 3.84 -14.31
N ASP A 76 -9.77 4.20 -13.05
CA ASP A 76 -10.34 3.54 -11.88
C ASP A 76 -11.52 4.36 -11.31
N PHE A 77 -12.75 3.93 -11.63
CA PHE A 77 -14.00 4.45 -11.05
C PHE A 77 -14.44 3.69 -9.79
N THR A 78 -13.57 2.82 -9.27
CA THR A 78 -13.95 1.92 -8.19
C THR A 78 -13.91 2.58 -6.82
N HIS A 79 -14.59 1.98 -5.86
CA HIS A 79 -14.61 2.42 -4.46
C HIS A 79 -14.59 1.24 -3.48
N ASP A 80 -14.29 1.54 -2.22
CA ASP A 80 -14.13 0.58 -1.13
C ASP A 80 -12.99 -0.44 -1.34
N GLN A 81 -13.33 -1.72 -1.60
CA GLN A 81 -12.39 -2.84 -1.45
C GLN A 81 -12.16 -3.64 -2.74
N ALA A 82 -13.21 -4.25 -3.29
CA ALA A 82 -13.09 -5.20 -4.39
C ALA A 82 -12.47 -4.59 -5.66
N GLY A 83 -12.96 -3.42 -6.09
CA GLY A 83 -12.39 -2.74 -7.25
C GLY A 83 -10.99 -2.17 -6.99
N PRO A 84 -10.76 -1.43 -5.88
CA PRO A 84 -9.46 -0.84 -5.60
C PRO A 84 -8.32 -1.85 -5.43
N SER A 85 -8.60 -3.04 -4.87
CA SER A 85 -7.61 -4.12 -4.76
C SER A 85 -7.14 -4.64 -6.12
N CYS A 86 -8.05 -4.78 -7.09
CA CYS A 86 -7.71 -5.16 -8.46
C CYS A 86 -6.84 -4.10 -9.13
N THR A 87 -7.26 -2.84 -9.12
CA THR A 87 -6.53 -1.76 -9.79
C THR A 87 -5.21 -1.43 -9.10
N GLN A 88 -5.08 -1.69 -7.79
CA GLN A 88 -3.80 -1.59 -7.10
C GLN A 88 -2.80 -2.65 -7.58
N MET A 89 -3.25 -3.88 -7.81
CA MET A 89 -2.38 -4.91 -8.40
C MET A 89 -1.86 -4.47 -9.78
N LEU A 90 -2.73 -3.89 -10.61
CA LEU A 90 -2.32 -3.34 -11.91
C LEU A 90 -1.26 -2.24 -11.75
N ALA A 91 -1.45 -1.33 -10.78
CA ALA A 91 -0.47 -0.28 -10.50
C ALA A 91 0.89 -0.84 -10.05
N TRP A 92 0.90 -1.89 -9.21
CA TRP A 92 2.15 -2.56 -8.79
C TRP A 92 2.87 -3.27 -9.93
N LEU A 93 2.11 -3.77 -10.91
CA LEU A 93 2.63 -4.35 -12.14
C LEU A 93 3.07 -3.31 -13.17
N GLY A 94 2.96 -2.01 -12.86
CA GLY A 94 3.50 -0.89 -13.64
C GLY A 94 2.50 -0.12 -14.49
N ALA A 95 1.21 -0.41 -14.37
CA ALA A 95 0.19 0.37 -15.07
C ALA A 95 0.07 1.79 -14.49
N ASP A 96 -0.23 2.77 -15.34
CA ASP A 96 -0.59 4.12 -14.95
C ASP A 96 -2.06 4.17 -14.55
N VAL A 97 -2.32 4.07 -13.24
CA VAL A 97 -3.68 4.02 -12.70
C VAL A 97 -4.13 5.40 -12.22
N ILE A 98 -5.19 5.92 -12.83
CA ILE A 98 -5.84 7.19 -12.46
C ILE A 98 -7.18 6.88 -11.81
N LYS A 99 -7.29 7.14 -10.51
CA LYS A 99 -8.51 7.00 -9.71
C LYS A 99 -9.37 8.26 -9.84
N ILE A 100 -10.62 8.06 -10.24
CA ILE A 100 -11.64 9.10 -10.34
C ILE A 100 -12.45 9.11 -9.06
N GLU A 101 -12.39 10.22 -8.33
CA GLU A 101 -13.03 10.35 -7.04
C GLU A 101 -14.11 11.43 -7.03
N ARG A 102 -15.14 11.23 -6.23
CA ARG A 102 -16.27 12.16 -6.14
C ARG A 102 -16.02 13.30 -5.15
N PRO A 103 -16.41 14.54 -5.44
CA PRO A 103 -16.43 15.60 -4.44
C PRO A 103 -17.56 15.39 -3.41
N PRO A 104 -17.47 16.03 -2.23
CA PRO A 104 -16.36 16.86 -1.75
C PRO A 104 -15.27 16.04 -1.04
N HIS A 105 -15.38 14.72 -1.10
CA HIS A 105 -14.93 13.86 0.00
C HIS A 105 -14.11 12.66 -0.47
N GLY A 106 -14.03 12.46 -1.78
CA GLY A 106 -13.39 11.34 -2.42
C GLY A 106 -14.09 10.00 -2.19
N ASP A 107 -13.30 8.94 -2.30
CA ASP A 107 -13.68 7.58 -1.94
C ASP A 107 -14.12 7.52 -0.46
N ARG A 108 -15.19 6.78 -0.18
CA ARG A 108 -15.65 6.54 1.18
C ARG A 108 -14.56 5.89 2.04
N ALA A 109 -13.72 5.05 1.42
CA ALA A 109 -12.60 4.40 2.07
C ALA A 109 -11.69 5.39 2.81
N ARG A 110 -11.49 6.62 2.31
CA ARG A 110 -10.62 7.64 2.92
C ARG A 110 -10.98 8.00 4.37
N ARG A 111 -12.23 7.82 4.77
CA ARG A 111 -12.70 8.11 6.14
C ARG A 111 -13.18 6.87 6.89
N LEU A 112 -13.26 5.71 6.23
CA LEU A 112 -13.73 4.49 6.88
C LEU A 112 -12.68 4.02 7.88
N TRP A 113 -13.10 3.82 9.13
CA TRP A 113 -12.22 3.44 10.25
C TRP A 113 -11.01 4.38 10.43
N ALA A 114 -11.15 5.65 10.05
CA ALA A 114 -10.16 6.67 10.35
C ALA A 114 -10.11 6.93 11.85
N THR A 115 -8.93 7.31 12.34
CA THR A 115 -8.77 7.81 13.69
C THR A 115 -9.57 9.11 13.83
N PRO A 116 -10.42 9.26 14.86
CA PRO A 116 -11.11 10.53 15.12
C PRO A 116 -10.12 11.70 15.19
N ASP A 117 -10.50 12.83 14.61
CA ASP A 117 -9.74 14.08 14.59
C ASP A 117 -8.38 14.04 13.86
N ASP A 118 -8.04 12.94 13.20
CA ASP A 118 -6.88 12.85 12.31
C ASP A 118 -7.25 13.34 10.89
N PRO A 119 -6.57 14.35 10.35
CA PRO A 119 -6.82 14.82 8.98
C PRO A 119 -6.27 13.87 7.90
N ALA A 120 -5.51 12.84 8.27
CA ALA A 120 -4.95 11.88 7.32
C ALA A 120 -6.01 10.95 6.71
N ASP A 121 -5.71 10.42 5.53
CA ASP A 121 -6.50 9.33 4.95
C ASP A 121 -6.45 8.09 5.84
N SER A 122 -7.57 7.36 5.92
CA SER A 122 -7.64 6.12 6.65
C SER A 122 -6.62 5.08 6.13
N TYR A 123 -6.17 4.21 7.04
CA TYR A 123 -5.36 3.06 6.67
C TYR A 123 -6.06 2.15 5.65
N PHE A 124 -7.39 2.08 5.69
CA PHE A 124 -8.17 1.30 4.75
C PHE A 124 -8.01 1.81 3.31
N PHE A 125 -8.00 3.12 3.11
CA PHE A 125 -7.74 3.72 1.81
C PHE A 125 -6.28 3.54 1.37
N LEU A 126 -5.33 3.81 2.27
CA LEU A 126 -3.90 3.73 1.99
C LEU A 126 -3.48 2.32 1.58
N LEU A 127 -4.03 1.29 2.22
CA LEU A 127 -3.73 -0.10 1.92
C LEU A 127 -4.11 -0.50 0.50
N LEU A 128 -5.14 0.12 -0.10
CA LEU A 128 -5.78 -0.33 -1.34
C LEU A 128 -5.58 0.63 -2.53
N ASN A 129 -4.89 1.75 -2.33
CA ASN A 129 -4.75 2.79 -3.37
C ASN A 129 -3.30 3.28 -3.55
N SER A 130 -2.31 2.58 -2.99
CA SER A 130 -0.89 2.82 -3.30
C SER A 130 -0.62 2.77 -4.80
N ASN A 131 0.32 3.61 -5.26
CA ASN A 131 0.76 3.71 -6.66
C ASN A 131 -0.30 4.24 -7.65
N LYS A 132 -1.42 4.77 -7.17
CA LYS A 132 -2.44 5.42 -8.02
C LYS A 132 -2.31 6.93 -7.97
N ARG A 133 -2.61 7.59 -9.09
CA ARG A 133 -2.86 9.04 -9.15
C ARG A 133 -4.35 9.27 -8.91
N SER A 134 -4.70 10.27 -8.12
CA SER A 134 -6.11 10.58 -7.82
C SER A 134 -6.48 11.94 -8.39
N ILE A 135 -7.68 12.02 -8.98
CA ILE A 135 -8.32 13.28 -9.35
C ILE A 135 -9.76 13.30 -8.85
N VAL A 136 -10.21 14.48 -8.42
CA VAL A 136 -11.60 14.69 -8.00
C VAL A 136 -12.40 15.23 -9.17
N VAL A 137 -13.47 14.53 -9.56
CA VAL A 137 -14.34 14.89 -10.68
C VAL A 137 -15.79 14.73 -10.26
N ASP A 138 -16.60 15.78 -10.43
CA ASP A 138 -18.05 15.67 -10.24
C ASP A 138 -18.73 15.11 -11.48
N LEU A 139 -18.96 13.80 -11.49
CA LEU A 139 -19.63 13.08 -12.59
C LEU A 139 -21.12 13.45 -12.76
N LYS A 140 -21.70 14.31 -11.91
CA LYS A 140 -23.06 14.83 -12.08
C LYS A 140 -23.09 16.04 -13.03
N THR A 141 -21.99 16.78 -13.12
CA THR A 141 -21.86 17.97 -13.97
C THR A 141 -21.60 17.60 -15.42
N VAL A 142 -21.84 18.54 -16.35
CA VAL A 142 -21.55 18.33 -17.77
C VAL A 142 -20.03 18.25 -17.97
N GLU A 143 -19.31 19.16 -17.34
CA GLU A 143 -17.86 19.30 -17.39
C GLU A 143 -17.16 18.06 -16.83
N GLY A 144 -17.62 17.53 -15.70
CA GLY A 144 -17.05 16.33 -15.10
C GLY A 144 -17.28 15.08 -15.96
N LYS A 145 -18.44 14.98 -16.62
CA LYS A 145 -18.69 13.90 -17.60
C LYS A 145 -17.77 14.03 -18.82
N ASP A 146 -17.51 15.24 -19.29
CA ASP A 146 -16.59 15.47 -20.42
C ASP A 146 -15.14 15.15 -20.07
N ILE A 147 -14.69 15.51 -18.86
CA ILE A 147 -13.38 15.10 -18.34
C ILE A 147 -13.29 13.57 -18.30
N ALA A 148 -14.28 12.89 -17.74
CA ALA A 148 -14.29 11.44 -17.65
C ALA A 148 -14.26 10.76 -19.03
N ARG A 149 -15.02 11.27 -20.01
CA ARG A 149 -15.00 10.77 -21.39
C ARG A 149 -13.64 10.92 -22.06
N ARG A 150 -12.97 12.06 -21.85
CA ARG A 150 -11.62 12.29 -22.39
C ARG A 150 -10.61 11.31 -21.81
N LEU A 151 -10.67 11.09 -20.50
CA LEU A 151 -9.79 10.13 -19.82
C LEU A 151 -10.03 8.70 -20.29
N VAL A 152 -11.31 8.30 -20.40
CA VAL A 152 -11.70 6.98 -20.89
C VAL A 152 -11.26 6.73 -22.33
N ARG A 153 -11.31 7.74 -23.21
CA ARG A 153 -10.86 7.61 -24.60
C ARG A 153 -9.38 7.23 -24.73
N GLU A 154 -8.55 7.61 -23.76
CA GLU A 154 -7.12 7.33 -23.74
C GLU A 154 -6.77 6.11 -22.87
N ALA A 155 -7.76 5.40 -22.35
CA ALA A 155 -7.57 4.29 -21.43
C ALA A 155 -7.51 2.95 -22.15
N ASP A 156 -6.63 2.06 -21.70
CA ASP A 156 -6.61 0.65 -22.12
C ASP A 156 -7.59 -0.18 -21.29
N VAL A 157 -7.78 0.21 -20.02
CA VAL A 157 -8.64 -0.49 -19.07
C VAL A 157 -9.51 0.51 -18.32
N ILE A 158 -10.80 0.20 -18.21
CA ILE A 158 -11.75 0.89 -17.35
C ILE A 158 -12.16 -0.08 -16.25
N ALA A 159 -11.99 0.31 -15.00
CA ALA A 159 -12.42 -0.46 -13.84
C ALA A 159 -13.54 0.27 -13.11
N GLU A 160 -14.64 -0.42 -12.84
CA GLU A 160 -15.79 0.13 -12.13
C GLU A 160 -16.42 -0.94 -11.24
N ASN A 161 -17.02 -0.51 -10.12
CA ASN A 161 -17.85 -1.35 -9.25
C ASN A 161 -19.04 -0.53 -8.72
N LEU A 162 -19.58 0.33 -9.58
CA LEU A 162 -20.67 1.24 -9.26
C LEU A 162 -22.00 0.47 -9.30
N GLY A 163 -23.07 1.14 -8.84
CA GLY A 163 -24.40 0.57 -8.96
C GLY A 163 -24.76 0.24 -10.42
N PRO A 164 -25.57 -0.81 -10.66
CA PRO A 164 -26.02 -1.15 -12.02
C PRO A 164 -26.62 0.07 -12.75
N GLY A 165 -26.26 0.26 -14.02
CA GLY A 165 -26.78 1.36 -14.83
C GLY A 165 -26.08 2.71 -14.62
N VAL A 166 -25.10 2.84 -13.71
CA VAL A 166 -24.42 4.11 -13.47
C VAL A 166 -23.57 4.52 -14.68
N MET A 167 -22.76 3.61 -15.22
CA MET A 167 -21.86 3.91 -16.33
C MET A 167 -22.64 4.25 -17.60
N GLU A 168 -23.77 3.61 -17.85
CA GLU A 168 -24.69 3.86 -18.95
C GLU A 168 -25.22 5.30 -18.88
N ARG A 169 -25.67 5.75 -17.70
CA ARG A 169 -26.15 7.13 -17.49
C ARG A 169 -25.05 8.19 -17.62
N LEU A 170 -23.80 7.81 -17.38
CA LEU A 170 -22.64 8.67 -17.63
C LEU A 170 -22.27 8.73 -19.13
N GLY A 171 -22.81 7.81 -19.94
CA GLY A 171 -22.44 7.62 -21.32
C GLY A 171 -21.08 6.92 -21.47
N LEU A 172 -20.69 6.14 -20.47
CA LEU A 172 -19.44 5.36 -20.39
C LEU A 172 -19.74 3.85 -20.26
N GLY A 173 -20.98 3.44 -20.54
CA GLY A 173 -21.37 2.03 -20.56
C GLY A 173 -20.59 1.24 -21.61
N TYR A 174 -20.59 -0.09 -21.48
CA TYR A 174 -19.73 -1.00 -22.26
C TYR A 174 -19.74 -0.72 -23.77
N GLU A 175 -20.92 -0.66 -24.38
CA GLU A 175 -21.07 -0.44 -25.84
C GLU A 175 -20.48 0.89 -26.30
N ARG A 176 -20.56 1.92 -25.47
CA ARG A 176 -20.07 3.26 -25.83
C ARG A 176 -18.58 3.44 -25.59
N SER A 177 -18.01 2.61 -24.71
CA SER A 177 -16.58 2.58 -24.40
C SER A 177 -15.80 1.69 -25.37
N ARG A 178 -16.50 0.89 -26.19
CA ARG A 178 -15.92 0.06 -27.25
C ARG A 178 -15.80 0.88 -28.55
N CYS A 179 -14.73 1.66 -28.66
CA CYS A 179 -14.37 2.34 -29.90
C CYS A 179 -13.55 1.42 -30.82
#